data_AF-A0A6C0BDL3-F1
#
_entry.id   AF-A0A6C0BDL3-F1
#
_cell.length_a   1.000
_cell.length_b   1.000
_cell.length_c   1.000
_cell.angle_alpha   90.00
_cell.angle_beta   90.00
_cell.angle_gamma   90.00
#
_symmetry.space_group_name_H-M   'P 1'
#
loop_
_entity.id
_entity.type
_entity.pdbx_description
1 polymer ?
#
loop_
_entity_poly.entity_id
_entity_poly.type
_entity_poly.pdbx_seq_one_letter_code
_entity_poly.pdbx_strand_id
1 'polypeptide(L)'
;MLHIAKSGIDLNFQQNPRAGSACISVGFSVKGLNWFVLNKLLTGVPCSCPSLSYGSEITSVCYAICVAVNTKLQSNPKFSNLNKVFTTATCNIQNDMFFINVNTQHNFNAIKRVIGVIFGAMKQSESHYREYATCLSTLNSKPSRDHFNYAVDVVRSGLAKLYVLIIAKLPSSVDKAKLGILMDMMVASHAQFSHEKLKPSAEPESMKTHVNPTQCPNVKAGGIYTFLLMLFLRSKLPGMRVSANTDEVIVYTDTFNHKHMDKAVSTWCKRLVNVPDLHVAFATMGLNSGQADPCTLVDLLNEGDKFTVKHLESQLIKLLK
;
A
#
# COMPACT_ATOMS: atom_id res chain seq x y z
N MET A 1 -15.51 0.72 -17.19
CA MET A 1 -14.06 0.60 -16.92
C MET A 1 -13.40 0.27 -18.25
N LEU A 2 -12.31 0.94 -18.60
CA LEU A 2 -11.55 0.67 -19.83
C LEU A 2 -10.23 0.02 -19.44
N HIS A 3 -9.89 -1.09 -20.10
CA HIS A 3 -8.67 -1.85 -19.86
C HIS A 3 -7.86 -1.94 -21.16
N ILE A 4 -6.56 -1.68 -21.07
CA ILE A 4 -5.61 -1.78 -22.17
C ILE A 4 -4.33 -2.41 -21.65
N ALA A 5 -3.92 -3.55 -22.22
CA ALA A 5 -2.65 -4.18 -21.90
C ALA A 5 -1.73 -4.19 -23.13
N LYS A 6 -0.46 -3.79 -22.95
CA LYS A 6 0.55 -3.74 -24.03
C LYS A 6 1.95 -3.75 -23.44
N SER A 7 2.83 -4.60 -23.97
CA SER A 7 4.25 -4.68 -23.62
C SER A 7 4.56 -4.70 -22.13
N GLY A 8 3.85 -5.54 -21.35
CA GLY A 8 4.07 -5.65 -19.90
C GLY A 8 3.42 -4.56 -19.04
N ILE A 9 2.69 -3.62 -19.65
CA ILE A 9 1.90 -2.61 -18.92
C ILE A 9 0.43 -3.01 -18.98
N ASP A 10 -0.23 -2.97 -17.83
CA ASP A 10 -1.67 -3.15 -17.66
C ASP A 10 -2.30 -1.82 -17.22
N LEU A 11 -2.96 -1.12 -18.14
CA LEU A 11 -3.63 0.15 -17.89
C LEU A 11 -5.12 -0.07 -17.65
N ASN A 12 -5.56 0.30 -16.44
CA ASN A 12 -6.95 0.38 -16.05
C ASN A 12 -7.36 1.84 -15.92
N PHE A 13 -8.38 2.24 -16.67
CA PHE A 13 -8.96 3.56 -16.60
C PHE A 13 -10.41 3.47 -16.10
N GLN A 14 -10.68 4.19 -15.01
CA GLN A 14 -12.00 4.28 -14.41
C GLN A 14 -12.46 5.74 -14.40
N GLN A 15 -13.56 6.00 -15.10
CA GLN A 15 -14.22 7.29 -15.01
C GLN A 15 -14.97 7.38 -13.70
N ASN A 16 -14.74 8.45 -12.93
CA ASN A 16 -15.49 8.74 -11.72
C ASN A 16 -15.97 10.20 -11.77
N PRO A 17 -17.27 10.46 -12.01
CA PRO A 17 -17.80 11.82 -12.15
C PRO A 17 -17.76 12.62 -10.84
N ARG A 18 -17.62 11.93 -9.69
CA ARG A 18 -17.56 12.52 -8.35
C ARG A 18 -16.14 12.74 -7.84
N ALA A 19 -15.11 12.32 -8.59
CA ALA A 19 -13.73 12.49 -8.15
C ALA A 19 -13.35 13.98 -8.09
N GLY A 20 -12.88 14.44 -6.93
CA GLY A 20 -12.40 15.82 -6.74
C GLY A 20 -11.10 16.11 -7.48
N SER A 21 -10.24 15.10 -7.62
CA SER A 21 -8.98 15.12 -8.37
C SER A 21 -8.81 13.83 -9.18
N ALA A 22 -7.92 13.83 -10.17
CA ALA A 22 -7.52 12.61 -10.85
C ALA A 22 -6.48 11.88 -10.00
N CYS A 23 -6.72 10.61 -9.70
CA CYS A 23 -5.80 9.75 -8.97
C CYS A 23 -5.10 8.81 -9.96
N ILE A 24 -3.78 8.74 -9.85
CA ILE A 24 -2.92 7.85 -10.64
C ILE A 24 -2.20 6.94 -9.65
N SER A 25 -2.35 5.63 -9.83
CA SER A 25 -1.62 4.61 -9.08
C SER A 25 -0.78 3.80 -10.05
N VAL A 26 0.52 3.66 -9.77
CA VAL A 26 1.41 2.79 -10.52
C VAL A 26 1.96 1.75 -9.55
N GLY A 27 1.64 0.48 -9.82
CA GLY A 27 2.05 -0.68 -9.04
C GLY A 27 2.98 -1.60 -9.81
N PHE A 28 3.93 -2.23 -9.12
CA PHE A 28 4.81 -3.27 -9.67
C PHE A 28 5.15 -4.29 -8.59
N SER A 29 5.31 -5.56 -8.99
CA SER A 29 5.55 -6.65 -8.04
C SER A 29 7.04 -6.80 -7.77
N VAL A 30 7.44 -6.83 -6.50
CA VAL A 30 8.84 -7.02 -6.10
C VAL A 30 8.88 -7.99 -4.92
N LYS A 31 9.67 -9.05 -5.05
CA LYS A 31 9.90 -9.99 -3.94
C LYS A 31 10.75 -9.33 -2.86
N GLY A 32 10.48 -9.67 -1.60
CA GLY A 32 11.26 -9.15 -0.47
C GLY A 32 10.89 -7.73 -0.04
N LEU A 33 9.71 -7.23 -0.46
CA LEU A 33 9.15 -6.01 0.11
C LEU A 33 8.79 -6.23 1.58
N ASN A 34 9.03 -5.21 2.41
CA ASN A 34 8.73 -5.25 3.84
C ASN A 34 7.89 -4.02 4.21
N TRP A 35 6.62 -4.25 4.53
CA TRP A 35 5.68 -3.19 4.91
C TRP A 35 6.11 -2.43 6.16
N PHE A 36 6.74 -3.08 7.16
CA PHE A 36 7.20 -2.42 8.37
C PHE A 36 8.33 -1.43 8.08
N VAL A 37 9.25 -1.83 7.19
CA VAL A 37 10.31 -0.94 6.73
C VAL A 37 9.69 0.28 6.06
N LEU A 38 8.74 0.09 5.15
CA LEU A 38 8.07 1.21 4.49
C LEU A 38 7.35 2.13 5.48
N ASN A 39 6.57 1.56 6.41
CA ASN A 39 5.84 2.35 7.40
C ASN A 39 6.79 3.17 8.28
N LYS A 40 7.95 2.60 8.64
CA LYS A 40 8.97 3.33 9.38
C LYS A 40 9.61 4.46 8.56
N LEU A 41 9.89 4.22 7.28
CA LEU A 41 10.39 5.25 6.36
C LEU A 41 9.38 6.39 6.19
N LEU A 42 8.07 6.07 6.14
CA LEU A 42 6.99 7.05 6.05
C LEU A 42 6.83 7.90 7.32
N THR A 43 7.02 7.33 8.51
CA THR A 43 6.90 8.07 9.77
C THR A 43 8.16 8.83 10.16
N GLY A 44 9.32 8.42 9.64
CA GLY A 44 10.62 9.04 9.94
C GLY A 44 11.12 8.80 11.37
N VAL A 45 10.45 7.95 12.16
CA VAL A 45 10.83 7.69 13.55
C VAL A 45 11.89 6.59 13.62
N PRO A 46 13.11 6.88 14.07
CA PRO A 46 14.12 5.86 14.29
C PRO A 46 13.67 4.90 15.41
N CYS A 47 13.82 3.61 15.18
CA CYS A 47 13.56 2.55 16.16
C CYS A 47 14.65 1.47 16.05
N SER A 48 14.97 0.83 17.17
CA SER A 48 16.06 -0.15 17.31
C SER A 48 15.59 -1.60 17.06
N CYS A 49 14.57 -1.80 16.22
CA CYS A 49 13.99 -3.12 15.97
C CYS A 49 14.94 -4.05 15.18
N PRO A 50 15.23 -5.27 15.68
CA PRO A 50 16.05 -6.27 14.96
C PRO A 50 15.42 -6.75 13.63
N SER A 51 14.10 -6.62 13.50
CA SER A 51 13.27 -7.05 12.37
C SER A 51 13.33 -6.12 11.14
N LEU A 52 14.07 -5.02 11.21
CA LEU A 52 14.26 -4.07 10.11
C LEU A 52 15.28 -4.51 9.08
N SER A 53 15.90 -5.67 9.27
CA SER A 53 16.99 -6.14 8.45
C SER A 53 16.50 -6.85 7.19
N TYR A 54 15.42 -7.66 7.29
CA TYR A 54 14.83 -8.32 6.12
C TYR A 54 14.09 -7.34 5.20
N GLY A 55 14.39 -7.40 3.90
CA GLY A 55 13.70 -6.62 2.86
C GLY A 55 13.95 -5.11 2.95
N SER A 56 14.93 -4.69 3.78
CA SER A 56 15.16 -3.29 4.12
C SER A 56 15.69 -2.51 2.93
N GLU A 57 16.59 -3.12 2.18
CA GLU A 57 17.26 -2.51 1.06
C GLU A 57 16.35 -2.40 -0.16
N ILE A 58 15.63 -3.48 -0.47
CA ILE A 58 14.64 -3.52 -1.56
C ILE A 58 13.54 -2.48 -1.30
N THR A 59 12.99 -2.46 -0.08
CA THR A 59 11.95 -1.49 0.28
C THR A 59 12.48 -0.06 0.27
N SER A 60 13.73 0.15 0.70
CA SER A 60 14.38 1.47 0.68
C SER A 60 14.62 1.96 -0.75
N VAL A 61 14.99 1.09 -1.70
CA VAL A 61 15.10 1.46 -3.13
C VAL A 61 13.72 1.85 -3.70
N CYS A 62 12.67 1.07 -3.41
CA CYS A 62 11.31 1.42 -3.84
C CYS A 62 10.84 2.77 -3.25
N TYR A 63 11.10 3.00 -1.97
CA TYR A 63 10.77 4.26 -1.31
C TYR A 63 11.58 5.43 -1.87
N ALA A 64 12.87 5.23 -2.15
CA ALA A 64 13.72 6.22 -2.80
C ALA A 64 13.18 6.66 -4.19
N ILE A 65 12.61 5.73 -4.97
CA ILE A 65 11.90 6.08 -6.21
C ILE A 65 10.73 7.02 -5.92
N CYS A 66 9.92 6.75 -4.89
CA CYS A 66 8.80 7.60 -4.49
C CYS A 66 9.27 9.01 -4.05
N VAL A 67 10.37 9.09 -3.29
CA VAL A 67 11.00 10.35 -2.91
C VAL A 67 11.46 11.13 -4.15
N ALA A 68 12.11 10.46 -5.11
CA ALA A 68 12.53 11.09 -6.37
C ALA A 68 11.34 11.60 -7.20
N VAL A 69 10.20 10.90 -7.19
CA VAL A 69 8.95 11.41 -7.78
C VAL A 69 8.52 12.70 -7.10
N ASN A 70 8.48 12.72 -5.76
CA ASN A 70 8.15 13.92 -4.98
C ASN A 70 9.07 15.10 -5.31
N THR A 71 10.39 14.88 -5.31
CA THR A 71 11.36 15.91 -5.65
C THR A 71 11.11 16.47 -7.03
N LYS A 72 10.89 15.63 -8.06
CA LYS A 72 10.63 16.09 -9.44
C LYS A 72 9.29 16.82 -9.59
N LEU A 73 8.27 16.43 -8.85
CA LEU A 73 6.97 17.11 -8.85
C LEU A 73 7.06 18.49 -8.17
N GLN A 74 7.85 18.61 -7.10
CA GLN A 74 8.04 19.86 -6.35
C GLN A 74 9.04 20.82 -7.00
N SER A 75 10.12 20.30 -7.60
CA SER A 75 11.22 21.12 -8.13
C SER A 75 10.91 21.81 -9.44
N ASN A 76 9.78 21.52 -10.07
CA ASN A 76 9.44 22.09 -11.37
C ASN A 76 8.41 23.23 -11.22
N PRO A 77 8.80 24.49 -11.44
CA PRO A 77 7.90 25.65 -11.29
C PRO A 77 6.66 25.58 -12.19
N LYS A 78 6.76 24.87 -13.32
CA LYS A 78 5.62 24.64 -14.20
C LYS A 78 4.59 23.70 -13.56
N PHE A 79 4.99 22.85 -12.62
CA PHE A 79 4.09 22.00 -11.85
C PHE A 79 3.46 22.76 -10.68
N SER A 80 4.24 23.57 -9.95
CA SER A 80 3.73 24.39 -8.84
C SER A 80 2.72 25.45 -9.31
N ASN A 81 2.97 26.09 -10.47
CA ASN A 81 2.17 27.24 -10.91
C ASN A 81 0.94 26.86 -11.76
N LEU A 82 0.96 25.72 -12.46
CA LEU A 82 -0.20 25.27 -13.26
C LEU A 82 -1.20 24.45 -12.47
N ASN A 83 -0.77 23.81 -11.36
CA ASN A 83 -1.56 22.81 -10.68
C ASN A 83 -1.69 23.07 -9.17
N LYS A 84 -2.71 23.86 -8.79
CA LYS A 84 -3.16 24.07 -7.39
C LYS A 84 -3.45 22.79 -6.58
N VAL A 85 -3.44 21.62 -7.21
CA VAL A 85 -3.97 20.34 -6.68
C VAL A 85 -2.88 19.27 -6.54
N PHE A 86 -1.59 19.58 -6.74
CA PHE A 86 -0.56 18.56 -6.50
C PHE A 86 -0.46 18.23 -5.01
N THR A 87 -0.98 17.06 -4.69
CA THR A 87 -0.68 16.33 -3.47
C THR A 87 0.60 15.56 -3.70
N THR A 88 1.47 15.55 -2.71
CA THR A 88 2.67 14.72 -2.67
C THR A 88 2.38 13.29 -3.14
N ALA A 89 3.33 12.68 -3.85
CA ALA A 89 3.31 11.26 -4.12
C ALA A 89 3.35 10.49 -2.80
N THR A 90 2.43 9.55 -2.64
CA THR A 90 2.41 8.60 -1.54
C THR A 90 2.73 7.22 -2.07
N CYS A 91 3.11 6.30 -1.19
CA CYS A 91 3.37 4.92 -1.59
C CYS A 91 2.87 3.94 -0.54
N ASN A 92 2.61 2.71 -0.98
CA ASN A 92 2.16 1.63 -0.13
C ASN A 92 2.71 0.27 -0.62
N ILE A 93 2.71 -0.73 0.26
CA ILE A 93 2.95 -2.13 -0.09
C ILE A 93 1.67 -2.92 0.17
N GLN A 94 1.24 -3.71 -0.82
CA GLN A 94 0.13 -4.63 -0.69
C GLN A 94 0.36 -5.83 -1.61
N ASN A 95 0.16 -7.06 -1.11
CA ASN A 95 0.26 -8.30 -1.90
C ASN A 95 1.54 -8.39 -2.75
N ASP A 96 2.71 -8.17 -2.13
CA ASP A 96 4.03 -8.15 -2.80
C ASP A 96 4.15 -7.14 -3.96
N MET A 97 3.29 -6.13 -3.98
CA MET A 97 3.37 -5.01 -4.90
C MET A 97 3.70 -3.72 -4.16
N PHE A 98 4.57 -2.92 -4.77
CA PHE A 98 4.81 -1.56 -4.35
C PHE A 98 4.00 -0.61 -5.24
N PHE A 99 3.25 0.29 -4.61
CA PHE A 99 2.39 1.26 -5.29
C PHE A 99 2.91 2.67 -5.07
N ILE A 100 2.90 3.49 -6.12
CA ILE A 100 3.09 4.94 -6.08
C ILE A 100 1.78 5.59 -6.49
N ASN A 101 1.22 6.41 -5.60
CA ASN A 101 -0.05 7.10 -5.80
C ASN A 101 0.19 8.60 -5.88
N VAL A 102 -0.36 9.23 -6.92
CA VAL A 102 -0.25 10.68 -7.14
C VAL A 102 -1.61 11.23 -7.54
N ASN A 103 -2.03 12.28 -6.87
CA ASN A 103 -3.20 13.05 -7.25
C ASN A 103 -2.80 14.21 -8.15
N THR A 104 -3.62 14.49 -9.16
CA THR A 104 -3.40 15.55 -10.14
C THR A 104 -4.73 16.14 -10.63
N GLN A 105 -4.66 17.14 -11.50
CA GLN A 105 -5.87 17.71 -12.11
C GLN A 105 -6.51 16.74 -13.10
N HIS A 106 -7.82 16.90 -13.34
CA HIS A 106 -8.61 16.17 -14.33
C HIS A 106 -8.28 16.51 -15.81
N ASN A 107 -7.04 16.91 -16.07
CA ASN A 107 -6.56 17.24 -17.39
C ASN A 107 -5.68 16.08 -17.90
N PHE A 108 -6.00 15.55 -19.08
CA PHE A 108 -5.22 14.49 -19.73
C PHE A 108 -3.73 14.83 -19.86
N ASN A 109 -3.37 16.08 -20.16
CA ASN A 109 -1.98 16.53 -20.21
C ASN A 109 -1.31 16.57 -18.84
N ALA A 110 -2.07 16.79 -17.76
CA ALA A 110 -1.54 16.69 -16.40
C ALA A 110 -1.30 15.22 -16.02
N ILE A 111 -2.24 14.34 -16.36
CA ILE A 111 -2.11 12.89 -16.17
C ILE A 111 -0.89 12.34 -16.91
N LYS A 112 -0.76 12.66 -18.21
CA LYS A 112 0.38 12.26 -19.05
C LYS A 112 1.72 12.69 -18.45
N ARG A 113 1.81 13.94 -17.98
CA ARG A 113 3.02 14.48 -17.35
C ARG A 113 3.38 13.75 -16.06
N VAL A 114 2.41 13.50 -15.18
CA VAL A 114 2.65 12.79 -13.91
C VAL A 114 3.13 11.36 -14.16
N ILE A 115 2.50 10.65 -15.08
CA ILE A 115 2.95 9.31 -15.49
C ILE A 115 4.39 9.37 -16.01
N GLY A 116 4.72 10.36 -16.85
CA GLY A 116 6.08 10.58 -17.32
C GLY A 116 7.10 10.82 -16.20
N VAL A 117 6.72 11.57 -15.14
CA VAL A 117 7.57 11.78 -13.96
C VAL A 117 7.79 10.48 -13.19
N ILE A 118 6.73 9.70 -12.96
CA ILE A 118 6.81 8.40 -12.26
C ILE A 118 7.73 7.45 -13.02
N PHE A 119 7.49 7.25 -14.32
CA PHE A 119 8.31 6.37 -15.17
C PHE A 119 9.75 6.87 -15.26
N GLY A 120 9.96 8.20 -15.34
CA GLY A 120 11.29 8.79 -15.34
C GLY A 120 12.05 8.60 -14.03
N ALA A 121 11.36 8.53 -12.88
CA ALA A 121 11.98 8.18 -11.61
C ALA A 121 12.32 6.68 -11.53
N MET A 122 11.42 5.81 -12.00
CA MET A 122 11.67 4.36 -12.07
C MET A 122 12.88 4.01 -12.97
N LYS A 123 13.03 4.73 -14.10
CA LYS A 123 14.17 4.56 -15.01
C LYS A 123 15.52 4.76 -14.33
N GLN A 124 15.57 5.73 -13.42
CA GLN A 124 16.80 6.23 -12.83
C GLN A 124 17.09 5.56 -11.48
N SER A 125 16.62 4.33 -11.26
CA SER A 125 16.76 3.60 -10.00
C SER A 125 18.21 3.55 -9.49
N GLU A 126 19.18 3.37 -10.39
CA GLU A 126 20.62 3.36 -10.08
C GLU A 126 21.16 4.70 -9.54
N SER A 127 20.49 5.80 -9.86
CA SER A 127 20.90 7.14 -9.42
C SER A 127 20.40 7.48 -8.01
N HIS A 128 19.46 6.70 -7.46
CA HIS A 128 18.81 6.99 -6.18
C HIS A 128 19.59 6.47 -4.97
N TYR A 129 20.92 6.27 -5.10
CA TYR A 129 21.75 5.78 -3.99
C TYR A 129 21.74 6.74 -2.80
N ARG A 130 21.67 8.06 -3.05
CA ARG A 130 21.65 9.07 -1.99
C ARG A 130 20.39 8.97 -1.15
N GLU A 131 19.24 8.85 -1.80
CA GLU A 131 17.95 8.69 -1.16
C GLU A 131 17.89 7.34 -0.42
N TYR A 132 18.34 6.27 -1.05
CA TYR A 132 18.51 4.95 -0.42
C TYR A 132 19.39 5.00 0.84
N ALA A 133 20.54 5.68 0.78
CA ALA A 133 21.45 5.79 1.92
C ALA A 133 20.83 6.56 3.09
N THR A 134 20.05 7.60 2.78
CA THR A 134 19.23 8.30 3.77
C THR A 134 18.20 7.36 4.40
N CYS A 135 17.50 6.56 3.60
CA CYS A 135 16.53 5.56 4.08
C CYS A 135 17.18 4.58 5.05
N LEU A 136 18.31 3.97 4.68
CA LEU A 136 19.01 3.03 5.57
C LEU A 136 19.50 3.69 6.85
N SER A 137 19.94 4.95 6.78
CA SER A 137 20.32 5.72 7.98
C SER A 137 19.13 5.89 8.94
N THR A 138 17.93 6.21 8.42
CA THR A 138 16.68 6.24 9.22
C THR A 138 16.34 4.88 9.84
N LEU A 139 16.73 3.79 9.17
CA LEU A 139 16.56 2.43 9.68
C LEU A 139 17.65 2.01 10.68
N ASN A 140 18.60 2.88 11.02
CA ASN A 140 19.79 2.58 11.82
C ASN A 140 20.69 1.51 11.17
N SER A 141 20.71 1.44 9.84
CA SER A 141 21.56 0.55 9.06
C SER A 141 22.61 1.33 8.27
N LYS A 142 23.78 0.72 8.06
CA LYS A 142 24.86 1.32 7.29
C LYS A 142 24.63 1.05 5.80
N PRO A 143 24.61 2.07 4.93
CA PRO A 143 24.42 1.86 3.51
C PRO A 143 25.60 1.13 2.87
N SER A 144 25.30 0.20 1.98
CA SER A 144 26.26 -0.56 1.18
C SER A 144 25.92 -0.43 -0.30
N ARG A 145 26.94 -0.19 -1.14
CA ARG A 145 26.76 -0.08 -2.59
C ARG A 145 26.41 -1.43 -3.21
N ASP A 146 26.96 -2.52 -2.69
CA ASP A 146 26.68 -3.87 -3.19
C ASP A 146 25.24 -4.27 -2.88
N HIS A 147 24.76 -4.00 -1.66
CA HIS A 147 23.37 -4.22 -1.28
C HIS A 147 22.40 -3.38 -2.11
N PHE A 148 22.78 -2.12 -2.40
CA PHE A 148 22.00 -1.24 -3.27
C PHE A 148 21.90 -1.80 -4.69
N ASN A 149 23.01 -2.19 -5.30
CA ASN A 149 23.03 -2.74 -6.65
C ASN A 149 22.17 -4.00 -6.75
N TYR A 150 22.28 -4.91 -5.78
CA TYR A 150 21.40 -6.07 -5.67
C TYR A 150 19.93 -5.68 -5.56
N ALA A 151 19.58 -4.77 -4.66
CA ALA A 151 18.20 -4.31 -4.49
C ALA A 151 17.65 -3.63 -5.75
N VAL A 152 18.47 -2.85 -6.46
CA VAL A 152 18.10 -2.25 -7.75
C VAL A 152 17.83 -3.30 -8.81
N ASP A 153 18.64 -4.37 -8.89
CA ASP A 153 18.41 -5.47 -9.83
C ASP A 153 17.08 -6.18 -9.53
N VAL A 154 16.80 -6.44 -8.24
CA VAL A 154 15.53 -7.06 -7.82
C VAL A 154 14.35 -6.15 -8.17
N VAL A 155 14.43 -4.85 -7.89
CA VAL A 155 13.39 -3.88 -8.25
C VAL A 155 13.20 -3.79 -9.76
N ARG A 156 14.29 -3.77 -10.54
CA ARG A 156 14.26 -3.74 -12.01
C ARG A 156 13.56 -4.97 -12.58
N SER A 157 13.78 -6.15 -12.01
CA SER A 157 13.05 -7.36 -12.40
C SER A 157 11.54 -7.22 -12.19
N GLY A 158 11.12 -6.54 -11.12
CA GLY A 158 9.72 -6.24 -10.83
C GLY A 158 9.09 -5.22 -11.78
N LEU A 159 9.88 -4.27 -12.29
CA LEU A 159 9.43 -3.27 -13.27
C LEU A 159 9.14 -3.86 -14.66
N ALA A 160 9.48 -5.14 -14.92
CA ALA A 160 9.13 -5.82 -16.16
C ALA A 160 7.60 -5.88 -16.41
N LYS A 161 6.80 -5.86 -15.33
CA LYS A 161 5.34 -5.77 -15.41
C LYS A 161 4.82 -4.62 -14.53
N LEU A 162 4.11 -3.69 -15.15
CA LEU A 162 3.53 -2.53 -14.47
C LEU A 162 2.00 -2.58 -14.51
N TYR A 163 1.39 -2.16 -13.42
CA TYR A 163 -0.05 -1.98 -13.28
C TYR A 163 -0.33 -0.50 -13.08
N VAL A 164 -1.09 0.11 -13.97
CA VAL A 164 -1.41 1.53 -13.93
C VAL A 164 -2.92 1.66 -13.77
N LEU A 165 -3.36 2.27 -12.68
CA LEU A 165 -4.76 2.63 -12.45
C LEU A 165 -4.91 4.14 -12.50
N ILE A 166 -5.85 4.61 -13.33
CA ILE A 166 -6.21 6.02 -13.42
C ILE A 166 -7.69 6.16 -13.09
N ILE A 167 -7.98 6.92 -12.04
CA ILE A 167 -9.34 7.28 -11.64
C ILE A 167 -9.50 8.79 -11.85
N ALA A 168 -10.32 9.20 -12.81
CA ALA A 168 -10.47 10.62 -13.12
C ALA A 168 -11.87 10.98 -13.64
N LYS A 169 -12.23 12.25 -13.47
CA LYS A 169 -13.37 12.86 -14.17
C LYS A 169 -12.86 13.43 -15.49
N LEU A 170 -12.70 12.59 -16.51
CA LEU A 170 -12.34 13.09 -17.83
C LEU A 170 -13.57 13.61 -18.59
N PRO A 171 -13.41 14.66 -19.43
CA PRO A 171 -14.44 15.08 -20.36
C PRO A 171 -14.83 13.92 -21.28
N SER A 172 -16.06 13.95 -21.80
CA SER A 172 -16.57 12.98 -22.79
C SER A 172 -15.72 12.85 -24.07
N SER A 173 -14.79 13.79 -24.29
CA SER A 173 -13.84 13.79 -25.41
C SER A 173 -12.55 13.00 -25.17
N VAL A 174 -12.38 12.32 -24.03
CA VAL A 174 -11.28 11.34 -23.86
C VAL A 174 -11.76 10.00 -24.37
N ASP A 175 -11.48 9.79 -25.65
CA ASP A 175 -11.78 8.57 -26.38
C ASP A 175 -10.68 7.51 -26.21
N LYS A 176 -10.94 6.32 -26.76
CA LYS A 176 -9.99 5.21 -26.81
C LYS A 176 -8.69 5.61 -27.53
N ALA A 177 -8.72 6.58 -28.43
CA ALA A 177 -7.54 7.05 -29.16
C ALA A 177 -6.57 7.81 -28.26
N LYS A 178 -7.04 8.75 -27.42
CA LYS A 178 -6.19 9.44 -26.44
C LYS A 178 -5.57 8.47 -25.44
N LEU A 179 -6.33 7.48 -24.96
CA LEU A 179 -5.78 6.44 -24.10
C LEU A 179 -4.73 5.57 -24.84
N GLY A 180 -4.91 5.32 -26.14
CA GLY A 180 -3.90 4.69 -27.00
C GLY A 180 -2.59 5.48 -27.04
N ILE A 181 -2.66 6.81 -27.24
CA ILE A 181 -1.49 7.70 -27.21
C ILE A 181 -0.79 7.64 -25.85
N LEU A 182 -1.56 7.62 -24.76
CA LEU A 182 -1.00 7.47 -23.41
C LEU A 182 -0.28 6.12 -23.25
N MET A 183 -0.91 5.04 -23.73
CA MET A 183 -0.33 3.71 -23.70
C MET A 183 0.97 3.63 -24.48
N ASP A 184 1.01 4.19 -25.69
CA ASP A 184 2.21 4.19 -26.53
C ASP A 184 3.36 4.97 -25.87
N MET A 185 3.06 6.09 -25.23
CA MET A 185 4.06 6.83 -24.42
C MET A 185 4.59 6.00 -23.25
N MET A 186 3.70 5.31 -22.54
CA MET A 186 4.11 4.44 -21.42
C MET A 186 4.96 3.27 -21.92
N VAL A 187 4.58 2.64 -23.04
CA VAL A 187 5.35 1.54 -23.66
C VAL A 187 6.72 2.03 -24.13
N ALA A 188 6.81 3.19 -24.77
CA ALA A 188 8.09 3.77 -25.18
C ALA A 188 9.01 4.06 -23.98
N SER A 189 8.43 4.48 -22.86
CA SER A 189 9.16 4.71 -21.61
C SER A 189 9.57 3.39 -20.94
N HIS A 190 8.71 2.37 -21.00
CA HIS A 190 8.90 1.06 -20.39
C HIS A 190 9.91 0.17 -21.12
N ALA A 191 9.96 0.26 -22.46
CA ALA A 191 10.96 -0.45 -23.25
C ALA A 191 12.39 -0.17 -22.77
N GLN A 192 12.64 1.04 -22.27
CA GLN A 192 13.94 1.44 -21.73
C GLN A 192 14.31 0.73 -20.41
N PHE A 193 13.37 0.06 -19.74
CA PHE A 193 13.64 -0.80 -18.57
C PHE A 193 14.06 -2.22 -18.95
N SER A 194 13.64 -2.68 -20.13
CA SER A 194 13.68 -4.11 -20.56
C SER A 194 14.98 -4.52 -21.25
N HIS A 195 15.80 -3.57 -21.71
CA HIS A 195 16.94 -3.87 -22.57
C HIS A 195 18.16 -4.48 -21.86
N GLU A 196 18.17 -4.53 -20.54
CA GLU A 196 19.23 -5.19 -19.78
C GLU A 196 18.64 -6.35 -18.99
N LYS A 197 18.74 -7.57 -19.53
CA LYS A 197 18.64 -8.80 -18.74
C LYS A 197 19.86 -8.88 -17.81
N LEU A 198 19.91 -7.99 -16.83
CA LEU A 198 20.86 -8.13 -15.73
C LEU A 198 20.37 -9.33 -14.91
N LYS A 199 21.16 -10.41 -14.92
CA LYS A 199 21.05 -11.39 -13.85
C LYS A 199 21.22 -10.60 -12.56
N PRO A 200 20.32 -10.74 -11.57
CA PRO A 200 20.52 -10.09 -10.30
C PRO A 200 21.91 -10.45 -9.80
N SER A 201 22.63 -9.44 -9.33
CA SER A 201 23.86 -9.64 -8.60
C SER A 201 23.65 -10.73 -7.54
N ALA A 202 24.67 -11.54 -7.24
CA ALA A 202 24.53 -12.56 -6.21
C ALA A 202 24.07 -11.90 -4.90
N GLU A 203 23.06 -12.48 -4.25
CA GLU A 203 22.55 -11.97 -2.98
C GLU A 203 23.71 -11.89 -1.96
N PRO A 204 24.01 -10.70 -1.40
CA PRO A 204 25.05 -10.52 -0.40
C PRO A 204 24.90 -11.52 0.75
N GLU A 205 26.01 -12.09 1.22
CA GLU A 205 25.98 -13.13 2.25
C GLU A 205 25.43 -12.61 3.60
N SER A 206 25.68 -11.33 3.88
CA SER A 206 25.05 -10.56 4.96
C SER A 206 23.52 -10.58 4.91
N MET A 207 22.91 -10.55 3.71
CA MET A 207 21.47 -10.53 3.53
C MET A 207 20.80 -11.89 3.79
N LYS A 208 21.50 -13.00 3.55
CA LYS A 208 21.00 -14.36 3.77
C LYS A 208 20.71 -14.66 5.24
N THR A 209 21.34 -13.91 6.15
CA THR A 209 21.15 -14.05 7.59
C THR A 209 19.97 -13.25 8.14
N HIS A 210 19.32 -12.44 7.30
CA HIS A 210 18.11 -11.72 7.71
C HIS A 210 16.99 -12.72 7.99
N VAL A 211 16.67 -12.85 9.27
CA VAL A 211 15.49 -13.60 9.70
C VAL A 211 14.29 -12.90 9.08
N ASN A 212 13.64 -13.56 8.11
CA ASN A 212 12.36 -13.11 7.60
C ASN A 212 11.40 -13.08 8.80
N PRO A 213 10.95 -11.90 9.26
CA PRO A 213 9.94 -11.84 10.30
C PRO A 213 8.60 -12.16 9.63
N THR A 214 8.51 -13.32 8.95
CA THR A 214 7.22 -13.91 8.68
C THR A 214 6.54 -14.06 10.04
N GLN A 215 5.36 -13.46 10.11
CA GLN A 215 4.39 -13.56 11.18
C GLN A 215 4.58 -12.51 12.30
N CYS A 216 4.45 -11.23 11.94
CA CYS A 216 3.57 -10.43 12.81
C CYS A 216 2.21 -11.12 12.81
N PRO A 217 1.59 -11.33 13.97
CA PRO A 217 0.28 -11.96 14.04
C PRO A 217 -0.70 -11.22 13.14
N ASN A 218 -1.21 -11.92 12.13
CA ASN A 218 -2.25 -11.42 11.25
C ASN A 218 -3.55 -12.17 11.51
N VAL A 219 -4.66 -11.44 11.39
CA VAL A 219 -6.00 -12.00 11.49
C VAL A 219 -6.66 -11.82 10.15
N LYS A 220 -6.97 -12.92 9.45
CA LYS A 220 -7.76 -12.85 8.22
C LYS A 220 -9.12 -12.26 8.54
N ALA A 221 -9.46 -11.17 7.86
CA ALA A 221 -10.73 -10.46 7.98
C ALA A 221 -10.97 -9.75 6.66
N GLY A 222 -12.15 -9.87 6.07
CA GLY A 222 -12.47 -9.26 4.78
C GLY A 222 -13.38 -8.04 4.92
N GLY A 223 -13.22 -7.08 4.00
CA GLY A 223 -14.17 -5.97 3.84
C GLY A 223 -14.28 -5.06 5.08
N ILE A 224 -15.52 -4.75 5.51
CA ILE A 224 -15.74 -3.86 6.64
C ILE A 224 -15.27 -4.46 7.97
N TYR A 225 -15.26 -5.80 8.10
CA TYR A 225 -14.79 -6.49 9.30
C TYR A 225 -13.34 -6.19 9.59
N THR A 226 -12.51 -6.04 8.57
CA THR A 226 -11.10 -5.67 8.71
C THR A 226 -10.94 -4.34 9.43
N PHE A 227 -11.69 -3.33 9.00
CA PHE A 227 -11.61 -1.99 9.56
C PHE A 227 -12.12 -1.96 11.00
N LEU A 228 -13.24 -2.61 11.26
CA LEU A 228 -13.81 -2.67 12.60
C LEU A 228 -12.93 -3.47 13.56
N LEU A 229 -12.37 -4.60 13.11
CA LEU A 229 -11.41 -5.39 13.89
C LEU A 229 -10.15 -4.59 14.21
N MET A 230 -9.64 -3.81 13.26
CA MET A 230 -8.53 -2.90 13.51
C MET A 230 -8.86 -1.88 14.61
N LEU A 231 -10.02 -1.21 14.54
CA LEU A 231 -10.44 -0.24 15.57
C LEU A 231 -10.58 -0.89 16.95
N PHE A 232 -11.20 -2.07 16.99
CA PHE A 232 -11.35 -2.84 18.22
C PHE A 232 -10.00 -3.21 18.82
N LEU A 233 -9.08 -3.78 18.04
CA LEU A 233 -7.75 -4.16 18.50
C LEU A 233 -6.95 -2.95 18.98
N ARG A 234 -7.03 -1.79 18.32
CA ARG A 234 -6.41 -0.54 18.80
C ARG A 234 -6.91 -0.13 20.17
N SER A 235 -8.21 -0.30 20.44
CA SER A 235 -8.82 0.06 21.74
C SER A 235 -8.39 -0.89 22.87
N LYS A 236 -8.08 -2.15 22.55
CA LYS A 236 -7.78 -3.20 23.54
C LYS A 236 -6.30 -3.47 23.74
N LEU A 237 -5.45 -3.02 22.81
CA LEU A 237 -4.02 -3.28 22.83
C LEU A 237 -3.23 -1.96 22.98
N PRO A 238 -3.22 -1.35 24.18
CA PRO A 238 -2.44 -0.14 24.42
C PRO A 238 -0.94 -0.41 24.18
N GLY A 239 -0.30 0.48 23.42
CA GLY A 239 1.10 0.33 23.02
C GLY A 239 1.33 -0.56 21.78
N MET A 240 0.30 -1.23 21.27
CA MET A 240 0.37 -1.93 19.99
C MET A 240 -0.16 -1.02 18.88
N ARG A 241 0.41 -1.18 17.69
CA ARG A 241 -0.09 -0.65 16.44
C ARG A 241 -0.88 -1.72 15.72
N VAL A 242 -1.94 -1.30 15.04
CA VAL A 242 -2.79 -2.19 14.27
C VAL A 242 -3.04 -1.55 12.92
N SER A 243 -2.80 -2.29 11.85
CA SER A 243 -3.06 -1.89 10.46
C SER A 243 -4.06 -2.83 9.82
N ALA A 244 -4.89 -2.30 8.93
CA ALA A 244 -5.87 -3.05 8.17
C ALA A 244 -5.44 -3.11 6.69
N ASN A 245 -5.42 -4.32 6.13
CA ASN A 245 -5.30 -4.61 4.70
C ASN A 245 -6.63 -5.17 4.19
N THR A 246 -6.85 -5.28 2.88
CA THR A 246 -8.15 -5.73 2.33
C THR A 246 -8.71 -7.02 2.98
N ASP A 247 -7.83 -7.98 3.25
CA ASP A 247 -8.21 -9.32 3.73
C ASP A 247 -7.56 -9.72 5.07
N GLU A 248 -6.88 -8.80 5.76
CA GLU A 248 -6.26 -9.09 7.04
C GLU A 248 -6.04 -7.85 7.92
N VAL A 249 -5.96 -8.07 9.23
CA VAL A 249 -5.51 -7.09 10.22
C VAL A 249 -4.15 -7.52 10.76
N ILE A 250 -3.17 -6.62 10.69
CA ILE A 250 -1.81 -6.84 11.16
C ILE A 250 -1.62 -6.12 12.50
N VAL A 251 -1.21 -6.85 13.53
CA VAL A 251 -0.86 -6.29 14.85
C VAL A 251 0.64 -6.27 15.01
N TYR A 252 1.20 -5.14 15.44
CA TYR A 252 2.63 -4.95 15.63
C TYR A 252 2.93 -4.00 16.80
N THR A 253 4.18 -3.94 17.24
CA THR A 253 4.64 -3.02 18.30
C THR A 253 5.91 -2.32 17.83
N ASP A 254 6.14 -1.10 18.32
CA ASP A 254 7.35 -0.32 18.04
C ASP A 254 8.61 -0.96 18.68
N THR A 255 8.44 -1.91 19.62
CA THR A 255 9.48 -2.73 20.23
C THR A 255 9.16 -4.22 20.01
N PHE A 256 9.86 -4.86 19.08
CA PHE A 256 9.52 -6.22 18.67
C PHE A 256 10.16 -7.28 19.59
N ASN A 257 9.34 -7.96 20.40
CA ASN A 257 9.73 -9.17 21.13
C ASN A 257 8.79 -10.35 20.76
N HIS A 258 9.20 -11.13 19.75
CA HIS A 258 8.41 -12.21 19.12
C HIS A 258 7.76 -13.16 20.14
N LYS A 259 8.48 -13.57 21.20
CA LYS A 259 8.01 -14.60 22.14
C LYS A 259 6.79 -14.18 22.96
N HIS A 260 6.63 -12.88 23.24
CA HIS A 260 5.50 -12.38 24.02
C HIS A 260 4.30 -12.00 23.13
N MET A 261 4.55 -11.54 21.91
CA MET A 261 3.50 -11.17 20.96
C MET A 261 2.71 -12.36 20.45
N ASP A 262 3.36 -13.44 20.01
CA ASP A 262 2.66 -14.58 19.40
C ASP A 262 1.70 -15.23 20.38
N LYS A 263 2.12 -15.38 21.64
CA LYS A 263 1.25 -15.94 22.69
C LYS A 263 0.09 -15.00 23.01
N ALA A 264 0.32 -13.69 23.11
CA ALA A 264 -0.74 -12.73 23.40
C ALA A 264 -1.75 -12.64 22.25
N VAL A 265 -1.30 -12.45 21.02
CA VAL A 265 -2.19 -12.33 19.86
C VAL A 265 -2.85 -13.66 19.52
N SER A 266 -2.16 -14.81 19.58
CA SER A 266 -2.79 -16.14 19.40
C SER A 266 -3.88 -16.39 20.45
N THR A 267 -3.62 -16.05 21.73
CA THR A 267 -4.62 -16.18 22.79
C THR A 267 -5.83 -15.27 22.54
N TRP A 268 -5.61 -14.05 22.03
CA TRP A 268 -6.69 -13.11 21.69
C TRP A 268 -7.46 -13.50 20.43
N CYS A 269 -6.79 -13.97 19.37
CA CYS A 269 -7.42 -14.48 18.16
C CYS A 269 -8.31 -15.70 18.46
N LYS A 270 -7.82 -16.61 19.31
CA LYS A 270 -8.62 -17.76 19.80
C LYS A 270 -9.84 -17.32 20.61
N ARG A 271 -9.76 -16.19 21.32
CA ARG A 271 -10.92 -15.60 22.02
C ARG A 271 -11.89 -14.99 21.01
N LEU A 272 -11.40 -14.21 20.04
CA LEU A 272 -12.20 -13.50 19.02
C LEU A 272 -13.08 -14.40 18.15
N VAL A 273 -12.60 -15.59 17.77
CA VAL A 273 -13.38 -16.59 17.00
C VAL A 273 -14.63 -17.07 17.75
N ASN A 274 -14.69 -16.88 19.07
CA ASN A 274 -15.76 -17.38 19.95
C ASN A 274 -16.53 -16.28 20.68
N VAL A 275 -16.52 -15.02 20.20
CA VAL A 275 -17.27 -13.94 20.86
C VAL A 275 -18.50 -13.52 20.04
N PRO A 276 -19.70 -14.02 20.38
CA PRO A 276 -20.98 -13.49 19.90
C PRO A 276 -21.09 -11.96 20.08
N ASP A 277 -20.50 -11.43 21.16
CA ASP A 277 -20.50 -10.00 21.47
C ASP A 277 -19.68 -9.16 20.47
N LEU A 278 -18.74 -9.75 19.70
CA LEU A 278 -17.98 -9.02 18.68
C LEU A 278 -18.85 -8.75 17.45
N HIS A 279 -19.68 -9.72 17.07
CA HIS A 279 -20.67 -9.57 15.99
C HIS A 279 -21.76 -8.56 16.37
N VAL A 280 -22.21 -8.58 17.63
CA VAL A 280 -23.15 -7.58 18.18
C VAL A 280 -22.50 -6.20 18.30
N ALA A 281 -21.23 -6.10 18.72
CA ALA A 281 -20.49 -4.84 18.75
C ALA A 281 -20.27 -4.26 17.34
N PHE A 282 -20.02 -5.10 16.34
CA PHE A 282 -19.89 -4.70 14.94
C PHE A 282 -21.22 -4.24 14.33
N ALA A 283 -22.34 -4.91 14.64
CA ALA A 283 -23.67 -4.45 14.25
C ALA A 283 -24.04 -3.12 14.92
N THR A 284 -23.73 -2.98 16.20
CA THR A 284 -24.01 -1.75 16.97
C THR A 284 -23.16 -0.57 16.48
N MET A 285 -21.90 -0.79 16.12
CA MET A 285 -21.04 0.24 15.52
C MET A 285 -21.46 0.65 14.10
N GLY A 286 -21.91 -0.31 13.27
CA GLY A 286 -22.45 -0.04 11.93
C GLY A 286 -23.73 0.81 11.97
N LEU A 287 -24.60 0.52 12.94
CA LEU A 287 -25.83 1.28 13.18
C LEU A 287 -25.56 2.68 13.73
N ASN A 288 -24.70 2.80 14.76
CA ASN A 288 -24.41 4.09 15.41
C ASN A 288 -23.61 5.06 14.52
N SER A 289 -22.88 4.54 13.51
CA SER A 289 -22.17 5.37 12.54
C SER A 289 -23.01 5.74 11.31
N GLY A 290 -24.25 5.25 11.22
CA GLY A 290 -25.15 5.47 10.08
C GLY A 290 -24.67 4.84 8.77
N GLN A 291 -23.76 3.86 8.84
CA GLN A 291 -23.10 3.27 7.67
C GLN A 291 -23.72 1.96 7.20
N ALA A 292 -24.62 1.37 7.98
CA ALA A 292 -25.40 0.21 7.57
C ALA A 292 -26.81 0.27 8.18
N ASP A 293 -27.82 -0.07 7.39
CA ASP A 293 -29.17 -0.28 7.91
C ASP A 293 -29.29 -1.67 8.56
N PRO A 294 -30.26 -1.86 9.49
CA PRO A 294 -30.42 -3.11 10.22
C PRO A 294 -30.59 -4.36 9.36
N CYS A 295 -31.19 -4.24 8.17
CA CYS A 295 -31.44 -5.38 7.28
C CYS A 295 -30.13 -5.85 6.63
N THR A 296 -29.30 -4.91 6.14
CA THR A 296 -27.96 -5.20 5.60
C THR A 296 -27.06 -5.90 6.63
N LEU A 297 -27.19 -5.57 7.91
CA LEU A 297 -26.43 -6.20 8.99
C LEU A 297 -26.92 -7.62 9.33
N VAL A 298 -28.21 -7.89 9.23
CA VAL A 298 -28.78 -9.23 9.43
C VAL A 298 -28.35 -10.17 8.31
N ASP A 299 -28.32 -9.68 7.07
CA ASP A 299 -27.83 -10.45 5.91
C ASP A 299 -26.34 -10.78 6.03
N LEU A 300 -25.52 -9.85 6.54
CA LEU A 300 -24.09 -10.06 6.80
C LEU A 300 -23.80 -11.02 7.97
N LEU A 301 -24.69 -11.09 8.95
CA LEU A 301 -24.54 -11.94 10.15
C LEU A 301 -25.17 -13.32 10.02
N ASN A 302 -25.93 -13.57 8.93
CA ASN A 302 -26.67 -14.82 8.72
C ASN A 302 -25.91 -15.89 7.93
N GLU A 303 -24.59 -15.83 7.78
CA GLU A 303 -23.79 -16.96 7.26
C GLU A 303 -23.76 -18.20 8.19
N GLY A 304 -24.60 -18.26 9.24
CA GLY A 304 -24.65 -19.41 10.16
C GLY A 304 -25.90 -19.54 11.03
N ASP A 305 -27.08 -19.11 10.57
CA ASP A 305 -28.40 -19.41 11.17
C ASP A 305 -28.58 -19.10 12.67
N LYS A 306 -28.00 -18.02 13.19
CA LYS A 306 -28.06 -17.74 14.65
C LYS A 306 -28.54 -16.35 15.07
N PHE A 307 -28.80 -15.43 14.14
CA PHE A 307 -29.18 -14.07 14.52
C PHE A 307 -30.50 -13.63 13.87
N THR A 308 -31.42 -13.15 14.70
CA THR A 308 -32.66 -12.50 14.24
C THR A 308 -32.61 -11.01 14.52
N VAL A 309 -33.35 -10.20 13.74
CA VAL A 309 -33.50 -8.75 13.98
C VAL A 309 -33.82 -8.45 15.45
N LYS A 310 -34.73 -9.23 16.04
CA LYS A 310 -35.12 -9.12 17.47
C LYS A 310 -33.96 -9.35 18.45
N HIS A 311 -33.00 -10.21 18.13
CA HIS A 311 -31.82 -10.42 18.99
C HIS A 311 -30.92 -9.17 19.02
N LEU A 312 -30.72 -8.53 17.86
CA LEU A 312 -29.92 -7.31 17.76
C LEU A 312 -30.60 -6.13 18.47
N GLU A 313 -31.91 -5.96 18.27
CA GLU A 313 -32.70 -4.93 18.96
C GLU A 313 -32.67 -5.07 20.48
N SER A 314 -32.79 -6.31 21.00
CA SER A 314 -32.75 -6.58 22.44
C SER A 314 -31.40 -6.22 23.08
N GLN A 315 -30.29 -6.46 22.37
CA GLN A 315 -28.95 -6.13 22.87
C GLN A 315 -28.66 -4.62 22.79
N LEU A 316 -29.15 -3.93 21.75
CA LEU A 316 -29.10 -2.48 21.64
C LEU A 316 -29.82 -1.78 22.80
N ILE A 317 -31.01 -2.27 23.18
CA ILE A 317 -31.77 -1.75 24.33
C ILE A 317 -31.02 -1.95 25.66
N LYS A 318 -30.25 -3.05 25.80
CA LYS A 318 -29.44 -3.30 27.00
C LYS A 318 -28.19 -2.41 27.09
N LEU A 319 -27.63 -2.01 25.96
CA LEU A 319 -26.43 -1.16 25.89
C LEU A 319 -26.73 0.34 25.98
N LEU A 320 -27.97 0.75 25.69
CA LEU A 320 -28.45 2.13 25.78
C LEU A 320 -29.04 2.48 27.16
N LYS A 321 -29.06 1.53 28.09
CA LYS A 321 -29.40 1.73 29.51
C LYS A 321 -28.13 1.64 30.35
#